data_AF-A0A6J7KWC5-F1
#
_entry.id   AF-A0A6J7KWC5-F1
#
_cell.length_a   1.000
_cell.length_b   1.000
_cell.length_c   1.000
_cell.angle_alpha   90.00
_cell.angle_beta   90.00
_cell.angle_gamma   90.00
#
_symmetry.space_group_name_H-M   'P 1'
#
loop_
_entity.id
_entity.type
_entity.pdbx_description
1 polymer ?
#
loop_
_entity_poly.entity_id
_entity_poly.type
_entity_poly.pdbx_seq_one_letter_code
_entity_poly.pdbx_strand_id
1 'polypeptide(L)' 'MNPGTWCKKRDIEESQNLNPTQIRTELSGLTRYFNQRFKEPHWFFQVGRVDGEMAYLLEPKEVAWWAEAREHGQPS' A
#
# COMPACT_ATOMS: atom_id res chain seq x y z
N MET A 1 -18.31 -7.01 -3.66
CA MET A 1 -17.04 -6.35 -3.31
C MET A 1 -16.29 -7.29 -2.39
N ASN A 2 -15.07 -7.66 -2.73
CA ASN A 2 -14.19 -8.37 -1.78
C ASN A 2 -13.74 -7.35 -0.74
N PRO A 3 -13.89 -7.60 0.57
CA PRO A 3 -13.45 -6.67 1.59
C PRO A 3 -11.92 -6.55 1.53
N GLY A 4 -11.42 -5.31 1.64
CA GLY A 4 -9.98 -5.06 1.77
C GLY A 4 -9.38 -5.79 2.97
N THR A 5 -8.09 -6.08 2.91
CA THR A 5 -7.33 -6.72 3.99
C THR A 5 -6.60 -5.67 4.79
N TRP A 6 -6.78 -5.68 6.12
CA TRP A 6 -5.98 -4.84 7.01
C TRP A 6 -4.61 -5.45 7.24
N CYS A 7 -3.56 -4.69 6.93
CA CYS A 7 -2.18 -5.07 7.17
C CYS A 7 -1.55 -4.08 8.16
N LYS A 8 -0.96 -4.59 9.25
CA LYS A 8 -0.27 -3.72 10.20
C LYS A 8 0.92 -3.06 9.51
N LYS A 9 1.14 -1.78 9.81
CA LYS A 9 2.21 -0.99 9.20
C LYS A 9 3.57 -1.65 9.37
N ARG A 10 3.88 -2.17 10.57
CA ARG A 10 5.15 -2.85 10.86
C ARG A 10 5.37 -4.09 9.99
N ASP A 11 4.31 -4.85 9.70
CA ASP A 11 4.42 -6.09 8.93
C ASP A 11 4.76 -5.74 7.46
N ILE A 12 4.25 -4.60 6.97
CA ILE A 12 4.65 -4.06 5.67
C ILE A 12 6.10 -3.58 5.70
N GLU A 13 6.53 -2.87 6.75
CA GLU A 13 7.93 -2.41 6.91
C GLU A 13 8.91 -3.56 6.90
N GLU A 14 8.65 -4.59 7.70
CA GLU A 14 9.48 -5.80 7.78
C GLU A 14 9.47 -6.57 6.45
N SER A 15 8.29 -6.77 5.86
CA SER A 15 8.18 -7.57 4.64
C SER A 15 8.75 -6.87 3.40
N GLN A 16 8.75 -5.54 3.36
CA GLN A 16 9.32 -4.77 2.26
C GLN A 16 10.76 -4.33 2.53
N ASN A 17 11.29 -4.56 3.73
CA ASN A 17 12.57 -4.02 4.18
C ASN A 17 12.65 -2.48 3.98
N LEU A 18 11.51 -1.80 4.21
CA LEU A 18 11.36 -0.36 4.06
C LEU A 18 11.13 0.28 5.41
N ASN A 19 11.74 1.43 5.64
CA ASN A 19 11.49 2.22 6.82
C ASN A 19 10.14 2.99 6.72
N PRO A 20 9.61 3.52 7.84
CA PRO A 20 8.32 4.20 7.85
C PRO A 20 8.19 5.38 6.88
N THR A 21 9.31 6.06 6.58
CA THR A 21 9.38 7.19 5.65
C THR A 21 9.29 6.71 4.21
N GLN A 22 10.02 5.65 3.87
CA GLN A 22 9.99 5.04 2.53
C GLN A 22 8.58 4.55 2.18
N ILE A 23 7.89 3.85 3.10
CA ILE A 23 6.50 3.43 2.88
C ILE A 23 5.59 4.62 2.60
N ARG A 24 5.74 5.72 3.34
CA ARG A 24 4.94 6.93 3.07
C ARG A 24 5.20 7.50 1.68
N THR A 25 6.46 7.51 1.25
CA THR A 25 6.86 7.97 -0.09
C THR A 25 6.24 7.09 -1.17
N GLU A 26 6.38 5.77 -1.04
CA GLU A 26 5.80 4.78 -1.97
C GLU A 26 4.28 4.92 -2.07
N LEU A 27 3.59 4.93 -0.93
CA LEU A 27 2.13 5.08 -0.89
C LEU A 27 1.65 6.40 -1.50
N SER A 28 2.40 7.49 -1.27
CA SER A 28 2.11 8.79 -1.90
C SER A 28 2.37 8.77 -3.41
N GLY A 29 3.45 8.11 -3.84
CA GLY A 29 3.79 7.89 -5.24
C GLY A 29 2.72 7.10 -5.98
N LEU A 30 2.25 6.01 -5.39
CA LEU A 30 1.14 5.20 -5.89
C LEU A 30 -0.14 6.03 -6.03
N THR A 31 -0.54 6.74 -4.97
CA THR A 31 -1.71 7.63 -5.02
C THR A 31 -1.61 8.61 -6.18
N ARG A 32 -0.44 9.23 -6.38
CA ARG A 32 -0.20 10.17 -7.48
C ARG A 32 -0.27 9.48 -8.85
N TYR A 33 0.41 8.35 -9.04
CA TYR A 33 0.44 7.61 -10.30
C TYR A 33 -0.97 7.23 -10.75
N PHE A 34 -1.77 6.66 -9.85
CA PHE A 34 -3.12 6.25 -10.19
C PHE A 34 -4.06 7.44 -10.43
N ASN A 35 -3.98 8.50 -9.62
CA ASN A 35 -4.75 9.72 -9.87
C ASN A 35 -4.47 10.30 -11.27
N GLN A 36 -3.21 10.23 -11.72
CA GLN A 36 -2.83 10.64 -13.08
C GLN A 36 -3.35 9.67 -14.16
N ARG A 37 -3.23 8.35 -13.92
CA ARG A 37 -3.55 7.31 -14.91
C ARG A 37 -5.05 7.11 -15.11
N PHE A 38 -5.84 7.23 -14.04
CA PHE A 38 -7.27 6.94 -14.01
C PHE A 38 -8.14 8.20 -13.94
N LYS A 39 -7.55 9.40 -13.77
CA LYS A 39 -8.23 10.70 -13.75
C LYS A 39 -9.37 10.82 -12.73
N GLU A 40 -9.34 10.03 -11.67
CA GLU A 40 -10.32 10.04 -10.58
C GLU A 40 -9.57 10.12 -9.24
N PRO A 41 -9.98 10.99 -8.30
CA PRO A 41 -9.34 11.07 -6.99
C PRO A 41 -9.57 9.78 -6.22
N HIS A 42 -8.53 8.96 -6.14
CA HIS A 42 -8.54 7.68 -5.46
C HIS A 42 -7.58 7.72 -4.27
N TRP A 43 -8.09 7.36 -3.09
CA TRP A 43 -7.27 6.92 -1.98
C TRP A 43 -7.12 5.41 -2.05
N PHE A 44 -5.93 4.94 -2.41
CA PHE A 44 -5.58 3.51 -2.57
C PHE A 44 -5.21 2.82 -1.26
N PHE A 45 -5.43 3.47 -0.13
CA PHE A 45 -5.24 2.85 1.16
C PHE A 45 -6.01 3.66 2.18
N GLN A 46 -6.70 2.97 3.07
CA GLN A 46 -7.22 3.60 4.27
C GLN A 46 -6.23 3.38 5.40
N VAL A 47 -6.02 4.40 6.23
CA VAL A 47 -5.20 4.28 7.43
C VAL A 47 -6.14 4.12 8.62
N GLY A 48 -5.91 3.10 9.43
CA GLY A 48 -6.73 2.78 10.59
C GLY A 48 -5.90 2.23 11.74
N ARG A 49 -6.59 1.62 12.70
CA ARG A 49 -5.97 0.90 13.82
C ARG A 49 -6.53 -0.51 13.91
N VAL A 50 -5.63 -1.48 14.10
CA VAL A 50 -5.96 -2.90 14.39
C VAL A 50 -5.16 -3.28 15.63
N ASP A 51 -5.86 -3.74 16.68
CA ASP A 51 -5.27 -4.09 17.98
C ASP A 51 -4.41 -2.97 18.60
N GLY A 52 -4.79 -1.71 18.39
CA GLY A 52 -4.04 -0.54 18.87
C GLY A 52 -2.84 -0.14 18.01
N GLU A 53 -2.50 -0.91 16.99
CA GLU A 53 -1.39 -0.62 16.06
C GLU A 53 -1.90 0.05 14.78
N MET A 54 -1.08 0.91 14.17
CA MET A 54 -1.40 1.50 12.87
C MET A 54 -1.45 0.42 11.78
N ALA A 55 -2.50 0.46 10.96
CA ALA A 55 -2.70 -0.48 9.85
C ALA A 55 -3.13 0.25 8.58
N TYR A 56 -2.86 -0.38 7.44
CA TYR A 56 -3.35 0.04 6.13
C TYR A 56 -4.39 -0.97 5.64
N LEU A 57 -5.52 -0.48 5.14
CA LEU A 57 -6.48 -1.29 4.42
C LEU A 57 -6.05 -1.35 2.96
N LEU A 58 -5.80 -2.56 2.47
CA LEU A 58 -5.41 -2.82 1.09
C LEU A 58 -6.55 -3.53 0.37
N GLU A 59 -7.01 -2.93 -0.71
CA GLU A 59 -7.92 -3.57 -1.65
C GLU A 59 -7.20 -4.73 -2.37
N PRO A 60 -7.92 -5.79 -2.79
CA PRO A 60 -7.31 -6.94 -3.47
C PRO A 60 -6.45 -6.57 -4.69
N LYS A 61 -6.82 -5.52 -5.41
CA LYS A 61 -6.06 -4.98 -6.55
C LYS A 61 -4.70 -4.40 -6.15
N GLU A 62 -4.60 -3.81 -4.95
CA GLU A 62 -3.36 -3.22 -4.42
C GLU A 62 -2.44 -4.31 -3.89
N VAL A 63 -3.01 -5.33 -3.23
CA VAL A 63 -2.26 -6.53 -2.81
C VAL A 63 -1.67 -7.25 -4.03
N ALA A 64 -2.47 -7.44 -5.09
CA ALA A 64 -2.02 -8.06 -6.33
C ALA A 64 -0.89 -7.26 -6.99
N TRP A 65 -1.05 -5.93 -7.06
CA TRP A 65 -0.01 -5.07 -7.63
C TRP A 65 1.29 -5.09 -6.81
N TRP A 66 1.19 -5.13 -5.47
CA TRP A 66 2.38 -5.31 -4.62
C TRP A 66 3.03 -6.67 -4.77
N ALA A 67 2.26 -7.73 -5.03
CA ALA A 67 2.81 -9.04 -5.37
C ALA A 67 3.54 -9.02 -6.72
N GLU A 68 2.99 -8.35 -7.73
CA GLU A 68 3.61 -8.19 -9.06
C GLU A 68 4.89 -7.34 -9.00
N ALA A 69 4.89 -6.23 -8.25
CA ALA A 69 6.07 -5.40 -8.05
C ALA A 69 7.24 -6.18 -7.42
N ARG A 70 6.94 -7.15 -6.55
CA ARG A 70 7.92 -8.07 -5.94
C ARG A 70 8.49 -9.07 -6.93
N GLU A 71 7.66 -9.67 -7.78
CA GLU A 71 8.12 -10.68 -8.75
C GLU A 71 9.01 -10.07 -9.85
N HIS A 72 8.79 -8.80 -10.18
CA HIS A 72 9.53 -8.12 -11.26
C HIS A 72 10.76 -7.33 -10.81
N GLY A 73 11.14 -7.38 -9.52
CA GLY A 73 12.39 -6.83 -9.03
C GLY A 73 12.60 -5.34 -9.35
N GLN A 74 11.53 -4.56 -9.47
CA GLN A 74 11.68 -3.11 -9.64
C GLN A 74 12.08 -2.51 -8.30
N PRO A 75 13.25 -1.84 -8.21
CA PRO A 75 13.62 -1.12 -7.02
C PRO A 75 12.84 0.20 -6.94
N SER A 76 12.49 0.53 -5.70
CA SER A 76 12.17 1.85 -5.13
C SER A 76 12.50 3.08 -5.97
#